data_AF-A0A7J3TN09-F1
#
_entry.id   AF-A0A7J3TN09-F1
#
_cell.length_a   1.000
_cell.length_b   1.000
_cell.length_c   1.000
_cell.angle_alpha   90.00
_cell.angle_beta   90.00
_cell.angle_gamma   90.00
#
_symmetry.space_group_name_H-M   'P 1'
#
loop_
_entity.id
_entity.type
_entity.pdbx_description
1 polymer ?
#
loop_
_entity_poly.entity_id
_entity_poly.type
_entity_poly.pdbx_seq_one_letter_code
_entity_poly.pdbx_strand_id
1 'polypeptide(L)'
;MFKYASFLLIKMFCVECGKEGKTFGGLCLDCYIKRHNFFVIPSAVEITFCKECDAYRVAGEWKRGDLWKDVEEYIKHRIKADIPYECWMDDGRIICEGSFKGKKIRIEKEVEIKEKYRLCPQCSLRKGGYFEAVIQVRGKIDSERKVDEMVKRHVNEKKSFI
;
A
#
# COMPACT_ATOMS: atom_id res chain seq x y z
N MET A 1 26.02 67.79 7.63
CA MET A 1 27.10 67.31 6.73
C MET A 1 27.26 65.81 6.98
N PHE A 2 27.04 64.99 5.94
CA PHE A 2 27.38 63.56 5.83
C PHE A 2 26.63 62.52 6.70
N LYS A 3 26.25 61.34 6.21
CA LYS A 3 25.86 60.79 4.90
C LYS A 3 25.38 59.36 5.24
N TYR A 4 24.23 58.97 4.69
CA TYR A 4 23.74 57.61 4.47
C TYR A 4 24.63 56.43 4.93
N ALA A 5 24.08 55.59 5.81
CA ALA A 5 24.41 54.15 5.89
C ALA A 5 23.08 53.39 5.71
N SER A 6 22.59 53.37 4.46
CA SER A 6 22.57 52.19 3.61
C SER A 6 21.82 51.01 4.25
N PHE A 7 20.50 51.06 4.09
CA PHE A 7 19.60 49.91 4.13
C PHE A 7 20.11 48.86 3.14
N LEU A 8 20.95 47.92 3.58
CA LEU A 8 21.23 46.71 2.80
C LEU A 8 20.02 45.78 2.94
N LEU A 9 18.95 46.13 2.23
CA LEU A 9 17.97 45.16 1.75
C LEU A 9 18.75 44.19 0.87
N ILE A 10 19.25 43.10 1.45
CA ILE A 10 19.70 41.95 0.68
C ILE A 10 18.46 41.51 -0.09
N LYS A 11 18.39 41.94 -1.35
CA LYS A 11 17.39 41.46 -2.30
C LYS A 11 17.59 39.96 -2.38
N MET A 12 16.77 39.22 -1.65
CA MET A 12 16.71 37.78 -1.80
C MET A 12 16.27 37.54 -3.24
N PHE A 13 17.11 36.88 -4.03
CA PHE A 13 16.81 36.50 -5.39
C PHE A 13 16.88 34.99 -5.53
N CYS A 14 16.06 34.44 -6.41
CA CYS A 14 16.09 33.03 -6.71
C CYS A 14 17.41 32.67 -7.42
N VAL A 15 18.17 31.73 -6.87
CA VAL A 15 19.42 31.27 -7.49
C VAL A 15 19.22 30.56 -8.84
N GLU A 16 18.00 30.10 -9.15
CA GLU A 16 17.70 29.45 -10.44
C GLU A 16 17.16 30.40 -11.51
N CYS A 17 16.25 31.31 -11.17
CA CYS A 17 15.55 32.12 -12.18
C CYS A 17 15.76 33.62 -12.02
N GLY A 18 16.56 34.06 -11.04
CA GLY A 18 16.89 35.47 -10.82
C GLY A 18 15.75 36.33 -10.27
N LYS A 19 14.53 35.78 -10.08
CA LYS A 19 13.39 36.53 -9.52
C LYS A 19 13.73 37.06 -8.13
N GLU A 20 13.61 38.36 -7.95
CA GLU A 20 13.72 39.03 -6.65
C GLU A 20 12.44 38.83 -5.83
N GLY A 21 12.59 38.60 -4.53
CA GLY A 21 11.46 38.40 -3.61
C GLY A 21 11.77 37.37 -2.52
N LYS A 22 10.74 36.95 -1.79
CA LYS A 22 10.88 35.97 -0.72
C LYS A 22 11.40 34.64 -1.28
N THR A 23 12.53 34.18 -0.76
CA THR A 23 13.09 32.87 -1.13
C THR A 23 12.91 31.84 -0.02
N PHE A 24 12.84 30.57 -0.43
CA PHE A 24 12.75 29.38 0.41
C PHE A 24 13.95 28.50 0.04
N GLY A 25 14.92 28.37 0.94
CA GLY A 25 16.18 27.70 0.63
C GLY A 25 16.94 28.31 -0.56
N GLY A 26 16.84 29.63 -0.76
CA GLY A 26 17.47 30.33 -1.89
C GLY A 26 16.69 30.28 -3.22
N LEU A 27 15.52 29.63 -3.26
CA LEU A 27 14.66 29.56 -4.45
C LEU A 27 13.39 30.40 -4.28
N CYS A 28 12.89 31.01 -5.36
CA CYS A 28 11.53 31.55 -5.35
C CYS A 28 10.51 30.42 -5.18
N LEU A 29 9.28 30.76 -4.80
CA LEU A 29 8.22 29.78 -4.57
C LEU A 29 7.99 28.83 -5.77
N ASP A 30 8.09 29.32 -7.00
CA ASP A 30 7.95 28.49 -8.22
C ASP A 30 9.06 27.43 -8.33
N CYS A 31 10.31 27.86 -8.20
CA CYS A 31 11.48 26.99 -8.32
C CYS A 31 11.56 26.00 -7.14
N TYR A 32 11.21 26.46 -5.93
CA TYR A 32 11.13 25.59 -4.76
C TYR A 32 10.11 24.48 -4.98
N ILE A 33 8.91 24.82 -5.48
CA ILE A 33 7.84 23.83 -5.71
C ILE A 33 8.26 22.79 -6.75
N LYS A 34 8.94 23.21 -7.82
CA LYS A 34 9.37 22.30 -8.90
C LYS A 34 10.45 21.31 -8.47
N ARG A 35 11.37 21.72 -7.59
CA ARG A 35 12.48 20.85 -7.15
C ARG A 35 12.13 20.01 -5.93
N HIS A 36 11.28 20.52 -5.05
CA HIS A 36 11.01 19.86 -3.79
C HIS A 36 9.97 18.76 -3.96
N ASN A 37 10.27 17.58 -3.44
CA ASN A 37 9.36 16.44 -3.52
C ASN A 37 8.42 16.45 -2.30
N PHE A 38 7.27 17.12 -2.42
CA PHE A 38 6.29 17.24 -1.33
C PHE A 38 5.59 15.93 -0.99
N PHE A 39 5.65 14.94 -1.88
CA PHE A 39 4.94 13.67 -1.76
C PHE A 39 5.88 12.50 -2.02
N VAL A 40 6.00 11.60 -1.05
CA VAL A 40 6.66 10.31 -1.24
C VAL A 40 5.58 9.26 -1.46
N ILE A 41 5.33 8.97 -2.73
CA ILE A 41 4.35 7.97 -3.16
C ILE A 41 5.09 6.67 -3.54
N PRO A 42 4.67 5.49 -3.06
CA PRO A 42 5.27 4.22 -3.46
C PRO A 42 5.15 4.03 -4.98
N SER A 43 6.25 3.65 -5.64
CA SER A 43 6.26 3.40 -7.09
C SER A 43 5.83 2.00 -7.48
N ALA A 44 5.86 1.06 -6.53
CA ALA A 44 5.47 -0.33 -6.77
C ALA A 44 4.81 -0.96 -5.54
N VAL A 45 3.87 -1.85 -5.79
CA VAL A 45 3.22 -2.70 -4.79
C VAL A 45 3.41 -4.15 -5.19
N GLU A 46 3.95 -4.95 -4.28
CA GLU A 46 4.07 -6.39 -4.49
C GLU A 46 2.85 -7.10 -3.91
N ILE A 47 2.16 -7.85 -4.77
CA ILE A 47 1.01 -8.67 -4.41
C ILE A 47 1.38 -10.13 -4.68
N THR A 48 1.18 -10.99 -3.69
CA THR A 48 1.43 -12.41 -3.87
C THR A 48 0.14 -13.23 -3.81
N PHE A 49 -0.22 -13.88 -4.91
CA PHE A 49 -1.40 -14.72 -5.01
C PHE A 49 -1.12 -16.17 -4.60
N CYS A 50 -2.14 -16.81 -4.02
CA CYS A 50 -2.12 -18.25 -3.79
C CYS A 50 -2.37 -19.00 -5.10
N LYS A 51 -1.61 -20.07 -5.38
CA LYS A 51 -1.83 -20.92 -6.56
C LYS A 51 -3.05 -21.84 -6.47
N GLU A 52 -3.67 -21.97 -5.30
CA GLU A 52 -4.67 -23.02 -5.00
C GLU A 52 -5.99 -22.48 -4.40
N CYS A 53 -6.02 -21.21 -3.99
CA CYS A 53 -7.24 -20.57 -3.49
C CYS A 53 -7.22 -19.07 -3.81
N ASP A 54 -8.28 -18.38 -3.43
CA ASP A 54 -8.50 -16.94 -3.58
C ASP A 54 -7.69 -16.07 -2.60
N ALA A 55 -6.81 -16.67 -1.79
CA ALA A 55 -5.99 -15.92 -0.87
C ALA A 55 -4.90 -15.13 -1.60
N TYR A 56 -4.66 -13.90 -1.17
CA TYR A 56 -3.56 -13.06 -1.63
C TYR A 56 -2.81 -12.47 -0.43
N ARG A 57 -1.60 -12.00 -0.68
CA ARG A 57 -0.74 -11.37 0.31
C ARG A 57 -0.40 -9.95 -0.13
N VAL A 58 -0.79 -8.98 0.70
CA VAL A 58 -0.45 -7.56 0.56
C VAL A 58 -0.02 -7.05 1.92
N ALA A 59 0.88 -6.07 1.98
CA ALA A 59 1.45 -5.57 3.23
C ALA A 59 2.13 -6.63 4.13
N GLY A 60 2.49 -7.80 3.57
CA GLY A 60 3.08 -8.90 4.33
C GLY A 60 2.06 -9.85 4.97
N GLU A 61 0.77 -9.56 4.88
CA GLU A 61 -0.32 -10.34 5.48
C GLU A 61 -1.12 -11.10 4.42
N TRP A 62 -1.55 -12.33 4.74
CA TRP A 62 -2.45 -13.10 3.89
C TRP A 62 -3.90 -12.76 4.19
N LYS A 63 -4.65 -12.36 3.16
CA LYS A 63 -6.05 -11.96 3.24
C LYS A 63 -6.89 -12.72 2.20
N ARG A 64 -8.21 -12.65 2.38
CA ARG A 64 -9.23 -13.11 1.42
C ARG A 64 -10.32 -12.05 1.35
N GLY A 65 -10.82 -11.75 0.16
CA GLY A 65 -11.84 -10.73 -0.06
C GLY A 65 -11.43 -9.72 -1.12
N ASP A 66 -11.63 -8.43 -0.84
CA ASP A 66 -11.47 -7.35 -1.81
C ASP A 66 -10.00 -6.88 -1.93
N LEU A 67 -9.31 -7.43 -2.93
CA LEU A 67 -7.91 -7.11 -3.23
C LEU A 67 -7.69 -5.60 -3.42
N TRP A 68 -8.57 -4.94 -4.17
CA TRP A 68 -8.36 -3.55 -4.57
C TRP A 68 -8.47 -2.62 -3.38
N LYS A 69 -9.44 -2.87 -2.50
CA LYS A 69 -9.58 -2.12 -1.24
C LYS A 69 -8.34 -2.27 -0.35
N ASP A 70 -7.83 -3.50 -0.19
CA ASP A 70 -6.63 -3.74 0.61
C ASP A 70 -5.37 -3.11 0.01
N VAL A 71 -5.25 -3.09 -1.33
CA VAL A 71 -4.16 -2.41 -2.04
C VAL A 71 -4.26 -0.90 -1.88
N GLU A 72 -5.45 -0.33 -2.01
CA GLU A 72 -5.68 1.11 -1.83
C GLU A 72 -5.33 1.56 -0.41
N GLU A 73 -5.78 0.82 0.62
CA GLU A 73 -5.44 1.09 2.02
C GLU A 73 -3.93 1.01 2.27
N TYR A 74 -3.28 -0.02 1.73
CA TYR A 74 -1.84 -0.18 1.82
C TYR A 74 -1.06 0.99 1.21
N ILE A 75 -1.51 1.46 0.04
CA ILE A 75 -0.93 2.61 -0.64
C ILE A 75 -1.11 3.87 0.21
N LYS A 76 -2.34 4.14 0.68
CA LYS A 76 -2.66 5.32 1.49
C LYS A 76 -1.77 5.42 2.73
N HIS A 77 -1.53 4.31 3.41
CA HIS A 77 -0.67 4.25 4.60
C HIS A 77 0.82 4.48 4.32
N ARG A 78 1.25 4.41 3.06
CA ARG A 78 2.65 4.61 2.66
C ARG A 78 2.95 5.98 2.08
N ILE A 79 1.92 6.74 1.71
CA ILE A 79 2.09 8.10 1.24
C ILE A 79 2.57 8.95 2.41
N LYS A 80 3.72 9.62 2.23
CA LYS A 80 4.21 10.65 3.16
C LYS A 80 4.16 11.99 2.46
N ALA A 81 3.67 13.01 3.16
CA ALA A 81 3.67 14.37 2.65
C ALA A 81 4.08 15.37 3.72
N ASP A 82 4.79 16.41 3.30
CA ASP A 82 5.24 17.51 4.17
C ASP A 82 4.19 18.63 4.31
N ILE A 83 3.05 18.47 3.62
CA ILE A 83 1.95 19.44 3.56
C ILE A 83 0.62 18.72 3.75
N PRO A 84 -0.43 19.42 4.22
CA PRO A 84 -1.79 18.90 4.17
C PRO A 84 -2.15 18.48 2.75
N TYR A 85 -2.74 17.30 2.61
CA TYR A 85 -2.98 16.70 1.32
C TYR A 85 -4.23 15.83 1.26
N GLU A 86 -4.70 15.63 0.03
CA GLU A 86 -5.72 14.67 -0.33
C GLU A 86 -5.19 13.81 -1.48
N CYS A 87 -5.31 12.48 -1.37
CA CYS A 87 -4.93 11.57 -2.44
C CYS A 87 -6.06 10.60 -2.73
N TRP A 88 -6.26 10.30 -4.01
CA TRP A 88 -7.19 9.30 -4.50
C TRP A 88 -6.57 8.50 -5.63
N MET A 89 -7.18 7.35 -5.92
CA MET A 89 -6.78 6.50 -7.04
C MET A 89 -7.71 6.76 -8.23
N ASP A 90 -7.13 6.92 -9.41
CA ASP A 90 -7.84 7.14 -10.67
C ASP A 90 -7.13 6.30 -11.75
N ASP A 91 -7.84 5.33 -12.32
CA ASP A 91 -7.33 4.44 -13.38
C ASP A 91 -5.91 3.85 -13.12
N GLY A 92 -5.68 3.33 -11.92
CA GLY A 92 -4.38 2.75 -11.52
C GLY A 92 -3.28 3.76 -11.18
N ARG A 93 -3.59 5.06 -11.20
CA ARG A 93 -2.69 6.14 -10.82
C ARG A 93 -3.10 6.73 -9.48
N ILE A 94 -2.11 7.13 -8.69
CA ILE A 94 -2.34 7.89 -7.47
C ILE A 94 -2.21 9.36 -7.82
N ILE A 95 -3.29 10.11 -7.61
CA ILE A 95 -3.31 11.56 -7.71
C ILE A 95 -3.28 12.10 -6.29
N CYS A 96 -2.32 12.97 -6.01
CA CYS A 96 -2.19 13.68 -4.74
C CYS A 96 -2.20 15.18 -4.96
N GLU A 97 -3.06 15.87 -4.22
CA GLU A 97 -3.17 17.32 -4.22
C GLU A 97 -2.85 17.89 -2.83
N GLY A 98 -2.17 19.02 -2.81
CA GLY A 98 -1.87 19.76 -1.60
C GLY A 98 -1.66 21.24 -1.89
N SER A 99 -1.56 22.05 -0.83
CA SER A 99 -1.31 23.49 -0.95
C SER A 99 -0.11 23.90 -0.12
N PHE A 100 0.86 24.55 -0.75
CA PHE A 100 2.01 25.14 -0.08
C PHE A 100 2.04 26.64 -0.34
N LYS A 101 1.91 27.44 0.74
CA LYS A 101 1.96 28.91 0.70
C LYS A 101 1.00 29.53 -0.35
N GLY A 102 -0.20 28.96 -0.47
CA GLY A 102 -1.24 29.44 -1.38
C GLY A 102 -1.11 28.96 -2.83
N LYS A 103 -0.08 28.17 -3.15
CA LYS A 103 0.02 27.48 -4.45
C LYS A 103 -0.40 26.03 -4.33
N LYS A 104 -1.27 25.61 -5.24
CA LYS A 104 -1.68 24.22 -5.39
C LYS A 104 -0.55 23.41 -6.01
N ILE A 105 -0.33 22.23 -5.49
CA ILE A 105 0.63 21.23 -5.97
C ILE A 105 -0.20 20.00 -6.28
N ARG A 106 -0.08 19.49 -7.50
CA ARG A 106 -0.70 18.25 -7.94
C ARG A 106 0.39 17.33 -8.47
N ILE A 107 0.44 16.12 -7.95
CA ILE A 107 1.35 15.07 -8.41
C ILE A 107 0.51 13.86 -8.79
N GLU A 108 0.84 13.27 -9.93
CA GLU A 108 0.26 12.04 -10.42
C GLU A 108 1.36 11.02 -10.59
N LYS A 109 1.16 9.83 -10.05
CA LYS A 109 2.15 8.75 -10.11
C LYS A 109 1.47 7.42 -10.38
N GLU A 110 1.95 6.74 -11.41
CA GLU A 110 1.58 5.36 -11.70
C GLU A 110 2.25 4.41 -10.71
N VAL A 111 1.50 3.41 -10.26
CA VAL A 111 1.99 2.39 -9.33
C VAL A 111 2.11 1.08 -10.07
N GLU A 112 3.33 0.57 -10.15
CA GLU A 112 3.58 -0.74 -10.74
C GLU A 112 3.10 -1.85 -9.80
N ILE A 113 2.17 -2.69 -10.24
CA ILE A 113 1.73 -3.87 -9.49
C ILE A 113 2.62 -5.05 -9.89
N LYS A 114 3.38 -5.57 -8.92
CA LYS A 114 4.24 -6.74 -9.08
C LYS A 114 3.56 -7.98 -8.54
N GLU A 115 3.13 -8.84 -9.45
CA GLU A 115 2.45 -10.08 -9.11
C GLU A 115 3.46 -11.21 -8.85
N LYS A 116 3.25 -11.95 -7.77
CA LYS A 116 3.97 -13.18 -7.45
C LYS A 116 2.97 -14.29 -7.16
N TYR A 117 3.41 -15.53 -7.31
CA TYR A 117 2.57 -16.71 -7.05
C TYR A 117 3.28 -17.71 -6.14
N ARG A 118 2.65 -18.08 -5.02
CA ARG A 118 3.11 -19.14 -4.09
C ARG A 118 1.92 -19.83 -3.44
N LEU A 119 2.14 -20.78 -2.53
CA LEU A 119 1.07 -21.29 -1.69
C LEU A 119 0.87 -20.38 -0.47
N CYS A 120 -0.39 -20.13 -0.11
CA CYS A 120 -0.71 -19.55 1.19
C CYS A 120 -0.40 -20.55 2.32
N PRO A 121 -0.27 -20.10 3.58
CA PRO A 121 0.09 -20.98 4.69
C PRO A 121 -0.84 -22.19 4.80
N GLN A 122 -2.15 -21.98 4.66
CA GLN A 122 -3.16 -23.05 4.75
C GLN A 122 -3.02 -24.09 3.61
N CYS A 123 -2.88 -23.65 2.36
CA CYS A 123 -2.69 -24.56 1.23
C CYS A 123 -1.34 -25.29 1.31
N SER A 124 -0.30 -24.62 1.82
CA SER A 124 1.01 -25.22 2.04
C SER A 124 0.96 -26.34 3.09
N LEU A 125 0.28 -26.11 4.23
CA LEU A 125 0.10 -27.13 5.27
C LEU A 125 -0.69 -28.32 4.74
N ARG A 126 -1.79 -28.06 4.01
CA ARG A 126 -2.62 -29.10 3.40
C ARG A 126 -1.82 -29.97 2.43
N LYS A 127 -1.02 -29.37 1.53
CA LYS A 127 -0.18 -30.14 0.59
C LYS A 127 0.97 -30.87 1.28
N GLY A 128 1.47 -30.33 2.38
CA GLY A 128 2.51 -30.97 3.19
C GLY A 128 2.00 -32.15 4.03
N GLY A 129 0.69 -32.44 4.05
CA GLY A 129 0.11 -33.46 4.92
C GLY A 129 0.21 -33.12 6.40
N TYR A 130 0.33 -31.83 6.74
CA TYR A 130 0.37 -31.39 8.13
C TYR A 130 -1.05 -31.28 8.68
N PHE A 131 -1.27 -31.90 9.83
CA PHE A 131 -2.52 -31.84 10.57
C PHE A 131 -2.22 -31.40 12.01
N GLU A 132 -2.92 -30.37 12.49
CA GLU A 132 -2.78 -29.91 13.87
C GLU A 132 -3.28 -30.95 14.89
N ALA A 133 -4.27 -31.75 14.49
CA ALA A 133 -4.78 -32.86 15.26
C ALA A 133 -5.20 -34.01 14.32
N VAL A 134 -5.02 -35.24 14.79
CA VAL A 134 -5.49 -36.45 14.11
C VAL A 134 -6.51 -37.12 15.02
N ILE A 135 -7.76 -37.23 14.56
CA ILE A 135 -8.85 -37.91 15.29
C ILE A 135 -9.01 -39.32 14.72
N GLN A 136 -8.76 -40.34 15.54
CA GLN A 136 -8.99 -41.74 15.17
C GLN A 136 -10.31 -42.22 15.77
N VAL A 137 -11.31 -42.49 14.94
CA VAL A 137 -12.58 -43.06 15.40
C VAL A 137 -12.50 -44.59 15.37
N ARG A 138 -12.91 -45.24 16.46
CA ARG A 138 -12.94 -46.71 16.58
C ARG A 138 -14.36 -47.19 16.87
N GLY A 139 -14.78 -48.29 16.26
CA GLY A 139 -16.12 -48.85 16.41
C GLY A 139 -16.23 -50.28 15.87
N LYS A 140 -17.40 -50.91 16.04
CA LYS A 140 -17.69 -52.22 15.42
C LYS A 140 -17.80 -52.05 13.89
N ILE A 141 -17.41 -53.06 13.12
CA ILE A 141 -17.39 -53.05 11.64
C ILE A 141 -18.70 -52.54 11.03
N ASP A 142 -19.85 -52.90 11.60
CA ASP A 142 -21.16 -52.47 11.09
C ASP A 142 -21.45 -50.97 11.23
N SER A 143 -20.69 -50.24 12.05
CA SER A 143 -20.81 -48.80 12.27
C SER A 143 -19.87 -47.95 11.42
N GLU A 144 -18.87 -48.55 10.76
CA GLU A 144 -17.81 -47.81 10.08
C GLU A 144 -18.32 -46.96 8.93
N ARG A 145 -19.20 -47.52 8.07
CA ARG A 145 -19.82 -46.77 6.96
C ARG A 145 -20.67 -45.59 7.42
N LYS A 146 -21.41 -45.75 8.53
CA LYS A 146 -22.26 -44.68 9.08
C LYS A 146 -21.43 -43.54 9.65
N VAL A 147 -20.33 -43.87 10.32
CA VAL A 147 -19.38 -42.88 10.86
C VAL A 147 -18.71 -42.11 9.72
N ASP A 148 -18.23 -42.81 8.68
CA ASP A 148 -17.60 -42.18 7.52
C ASP A 148 -18.56 -41.20 6.82
N GLU A 149 -19.82 -41.58 6.59
CA GLU A 149 -20.83 -40.69 6.03
C GLU A 149 -21.11 -39.46 6.91
N MET A 150 -21.23 -39.66 8.24
CA MET A 150 -21.43 -38.55 9.18
C MET A 150 -20.26 -37.56 9.17
N VAL A 151 -19.02 -38.07 9.15
CA VAL A 151 -17.81 -37.25 9.11
C VAL A 151 -17.73 -36.49 7.79
N LYS A 152 -17.90 -37.16 6.65
CA LYS A 152 -17.90 -36.52 5.33
C LYS A 152 -18.97 -35.44 5.20
N ARG A 153 -20.17 -35.68 5.73
CA ARG A 153 -21.25 -34.67 5.74
C ARG A 153 -20.84 -33.44 6.55
N HIS A 154 -20.36 -33.61 7.79
CA HIS A 154 -19.95 -32.49 8.64
C HIS A 154 -18.75 -31.71 8.08
N VAL A 155 -17.79 -32.40 7.46
CA VAL A 155 -16.63 -31.78 6.81
C VAL A 155 -17.09 -30.88 5.66
N ASN A 156 -17.96 -31.40 4.78
CA ASN A 156 -18.46 -30.65 3.63
C ASN A 156 -19.28 -29.43 4.07
N GLU A 157 -20.13 -29.58 5.07
CA GLU A 157 -20.95 -28.47 5.62
C GLU A 157 -20.09 -27.35 6.21
N LYS A 158 -18.97 -27.70 6.87
CA LYS A 158 -18.07 -26.71 7.48
C LYS A 158 -16.94 -26.24 6.57
N LYS A 159 -16.93 -26.64 5.29
CA LYS A 159 -15.82 -26.38 4.34
C LYS A 159 -14.44 -26.73 4.94
N SER A 160 -14.38 -27.77 5.75
CA SER A 160 -13.14 -28.29 6.34
C SER A 160 -12.48 -29.28 5.39
N PHE A 161 -11.19 -29.58 5.59
CA PHE A 161 -10.49 -30.64 4.85
C PHE A 161 -10.24 -31.83 5.78
N ILE A 162 -10.40 -33.04 5.24
CA ILE A 162 -9.97 -34.33 5.81
C ILE A 162 -8.90 -34.90 4.90
#